data_AF-A0A6L4AAU6-F1
#
_entry.id   AF-A0A6L4AAU6-F1
#
_cell.length_a   1.000
_cell.length_b   1.000
_cell.length_c   1.000
_cell.angle_alpha   90.00
_cell.angle_beta   90.00
_cell.angle_gamma   90.00
#
_symmetry.space_group_name_H-M   'P 1'
#
loop_
_entity.id
_entity.type
_entity.pdbx_description
1 polymer ?
#
loop_
_entity_poly.entity_id
_entity_poly.type
_entity_poly.pdbx_seq_one_letter_code
_entity_poly.pdbx_strand_id
1 'polypeptide(L)'
;MMRPISKYLLMGVVLLALVSSPFTNLTNHPTPHTAHADGSIEQRVDDLIRNMTLEQKVGQMFMVSIYGTRMSDPNLRFLRQYQPGAIALFGSNLDYQSTTETTDYINVLQQIVIESNSIPMLVAVDQEGGRVWRLVNGFTHFPEPLYLGAAADPNIAYAVGQALGREIKGVGVNMNLAPVVDLTTRFDNLTPTSVLFQRTMGEDPVVVGELSGMLARGMADAGVIGVVKHFPGHSPTRTDSHTDLAVVDIDRQTFEERNLWAFRLAIEYGAEVVMVGHLYYPAIEPVENLPASLSPTMMGILRNDLGFDGVIMTDALGMGAILNHHNAEEAALLAIDAGADMLAMGPNMAFAKQKSSIEAVVAAVNSGELSERRIDESVRRILLLKARHSLLDWEPLDSSDPAARIQQELTSPVMTQAFESAVTVLQDKNGLLPLRPTDNV
;
A
#
# COMPACT_ATOMS: atom_id res chain seq x y z
N MET A 1 -15.65 87.36 22.69
CA MET A 1 -17.01 87.61 23.19
C MET A 1 -17.65 86.25 23.47
N MET A 2 -18.02 85.99 24.73
CA MET A 2 -18.92 84.95 25.27
C MET A 2 -18.66 83.43 25.01
N ARG A 3 -18.62 82.69 26.14
CA ARG A 3 -18.68 81.23 26.39
C ARG A 3 -20.10 80.65 26.05
N PRO A 4 -20.51 79.37 26.31
CA PRO A 4 -19.85 78.26 27.05
C PRO A 4 -20.07 76.78 26.60
N ILE A 5 -19.15 75.92 27.08
CA ILE A 5 -19.27 74.62 27.79
C ILE A 5 -20.50 73.71 27.51
N SER A 6 -20.23 72.45 27.11
CA SER A 6 -20.85 71.23 27.67
C SER A 6 -20.25 69.93 27.10
N LYS A 7 -19.59 69.14 27.98
CA LYS A 7 -19.78 67.70 28.26
C LYS A 7 -20.07 66.80 27.02
N TYR A 8 -19.30 65.76 26.70
CA TYR A 8 -19.23 64.50 27.45
C TYR A 8 -17.87 63.79 27.31
N LEU A 9 -17.43 63.27 28.45
CA LEU A 9 -16.41 62.25 28.61
C LEU A 9 -17.09 60.89 28.31
N LEU A 10 -16.60 60.10 27.36
CA LEU A 10 -16.78 58.64 27.43
C LEU A 10 -15.57 57.93 26.82
N MET A 11 -14.82 57.34 27.72
CA MET A 11 -13.69 56.47 27.51
C MET A 11 -14.21 55.13 26.97
N GLY A 12 -14.09 54.92 25.65
CA GLY A 12 -14.38 53.63 25.03
C GLY A 12 -13.19 52.68 25.20
N VAL A 13 -13.17 51.98 26.33
CA VAL A 13 -12.32 50.79 26.50
C VAL A 13 -12.85 49.72 25.55
N VAL A 14 -12.10 49.41 24.49
CA VAL A 14 -12.34 48.22 23.69
C VAL A 14 -11.87 47.03 24.53
N LEU A 15 -12.81 46.40 25.23
CA LEU A 15 -12.64 45.07 25.81
C LEU A 15 -12.53 44.09 24.63
N LEU A 16 -11.30 43.65 24.32
CA LEU A 16 -11.09 42.41 23.57
C LEU A 16 -11.59 41.27 24.46
N ALA A 17 -12.81 40.79 24.18
CA ALA A 17 -13.29 39.54 24.75
C ALA A 17 -12.51 38.40 24.09
N LEU A 18 -11.40 38.00 24.72
CA LEU A 18 -10.78 36.70 24.54
C LEU A 18 -11.79 35.65 24.98
N VAL A 19 -12.54 35.10 24.02
CA VAL A 19 -13.25 33.84 24.21
C VAL A 19 -12.18 32.76 24.21
N SER A 20 -11.69 32.44 25.40
CA SER A 20 -10.84 31.29 25.66
C SER A 20 -11.67 30.02 25.50
N SER A 21 -11.75 29.50 24.27
CA SER A 21 -12.10 28.10 24.06
C SER A 21 -10.96 27.24 24.62
N PRO A 22 -11.24 26.19 25.41
CA PRO A 22 -10.20 25.30 25.88
C PRO A 22 -9.79 24.41 24.70
N PHE A 23 -8.83 24.87 23.90
CA PHE A 23 -8.00 23.98 23.10
C PHE A 23 -7.12 23.22 24.08
N THR A 24 -7.64 22.10 24.59
CA THR A 24 -6.79 21.04 25.12
C THR A 24 -5.88 20.58 23.98
N ASN A 25 -4.60 20.91 24.09
CA ASN A 25 -3.52 20.30 23.34
C ASN A 25 -3.64 18.78 23.45
N LEU A 26 -4.20 18.15 22.43
CA LEU A 26 -4.03 16.73 22.13
C LEU A 26 -3.05 16.62 20.97
N THR A 27 -1.83 17.12 21.15
CA THR A 27 -0.68 16.59 20.43
C THR A 27 -0.26 15.29 21.12
N ASN A 28 -1.17 14.31 21.12
CA ASN A 28 -0.76 12.93 21.23
C ASN A 28 -0.34 12.55 19.82
N HIS A 29 0.90 12.88 19.43
CA HIS A 29 1.54 12.05 18.43
C HIS A 29 1.50 10.63 19.01
N PRO A 30 0.81 9.67 18.37
CA PRO A 30 0.94 8.30 18.80
C PRO A 30 2.43 7.99 18.73
N THR A 31 3.01 7.60 19.85
CA THR A 31 4.33 6.97 19.87
C THR A 31 4.33 5.93 18.75
N PRO A 32 5.39 5.87 17.91
CA PRO A 32 5.49 4.82 16.91
C PRO A 32 5.13 3.52 17.58
N HIS A 33 4.25 2.73 16.95
CA HIS A 33 4.02 1.35 17.37
C HIS A 33 5.34 0.60 17.16
N THR A 34 6.30 0.80 18.06
CA THR A 34 7.20 -0.25 18.46
C THR A 34 6.28 -1.29 19.06
N ALA A 35 5.75 -2.15 18.20
CA ALA A 35 5.19 -3.41 18.62
C ALA A 35 6.28 -4.05 19.48
N HIS A 36 6.17 -3.89 20.79
CA HIS A 36 6.85 -4.77 21.72
C HIS A 36 6.29 -6.13 21.37
N ALA A 37 7.02 -6.86 20.52
CA ALA A 37 6.62 -8.17 20.09
C ALA A 37 6.42 -8.99 21.34
N ASP A 38 5.25 -9.63 21.44
CA ASP A 38 5.08 -10.66 22.44
C ASP A 38 6.19 -11.69 22.19
N GLY A 39 7.04 -11.93 23.18
CA GLY A 39 8.16 -12.88 23.06
C GLY A 39 7.68 -14.28 22.62
N SER A 40 6.39 -14.59 22.81
CA SER A 40 5.75 -15.79 22.30
C SER A 40 5.65 -15.82 20.75
N ILE A 41 5.35 -14.69 20.10
CA ILE A 41 5.22 -14.57 18.64
C ILE A 41 6.58 -14.71 17.97
N GLU A 42 7.60 -14.01 18.48
CA GLU A 42 8.95 -14.10 17.91
C GLU A 42 9.51 -15.51 18.01
N GLN A 43 9.37 -16.13 19.19
CA GLN A 43 9.83 -17.50 19.39
C GLN A 43 9.11 -18.49 18.46
N ARG A 44 7.79 -18.33 18.28
CA ARG A 44 7.02 -19.14 17.33
C ARG A 44 7.52 -18.98 15.90
N VAL A 45 7.81 -17.75 15.46
CA VAL A 45 8.34 -17.49 14.12
C VAL A 45 9.74 -18.11 13.95
N ASP A 46 10.62 -17.94 14.93
CA ASP A 46 11.97 -18.52 14.89
C ASP A 46 11.91 -20.06 14.86
N ASP A 47 10.96 -20.67 15.58
CA ASP A 47 10.68 -22.11 15.52
C ASP A 47 10.20 -22.56 14.13
N LEU A 48 9.33 -21.78 13.48
CA LEU A 48 8.89 -22.08 12.12
C LEU A 48 10.08 -22.05 11.14
N ILE A 49 10.89 -20.99 11.15
CA ILE A 49 12.05 -20.84 10.25
C ILE A 49 13.04 -21.98 10.42
N ARG A 50 13.33 -22.39 11.67
CA ARG A 50 14.22 -23.53 11.96
C ARG A 50 13.74 -24.86 11.37
N ASN A 51 12.44 -25.02 11.19
CA ASN A 51 11.83 -26.25 10.67
C ASN A 51 11.53 -26.19 9.16
N MET A 52 11.76 -25.05 8.50
CA MET A 52 11.56 -24.90 7.06
C MET A 52 12.78 -25.37 6.28
N THR A 53 12.56 -26.03 5.14
CA THR A 53 13.64 -26.24 4.15
C THR A 53 14.00 -24.94 3.46
N LEU A 54 15.16 -24.89 2.80
CA LEU A 54 15.57 -23.75 1.99
C LEU A 54 14.52 -23.39 0.92
N GLU A 55 13.96 -24.40 0.24
CA GLU A 55 12.92 -24.20 -0.79
C GLU A 55 11.66 -23.58 -0.20
N GLN A 56 11.25 -23.98 1.00
CA GLN A 56 10.10 -23.40 1.69
C GLN A 56 10.38 -21.94 2.09
N LYS A 57 11.59 -21.66 2.59
CA LYS A 57 12.02 -20.30 2.94
C LYS A 57 12.01 -19.40 1.72
N VAL A 58 12.61 -19.85 0.61
CA VAL A 58 12.60 -19.11 -0.65
C VAL A 58 11.17 -18.95 -1.17
N GLY A 59 10.33 -20.00 -1.12
CA GLY A 59 8.92 -19.90 -1.49
C GLY A 59 8.19 -18.77 -0.76
N GLN A 60 8.43 -18.60 0.55
CA GLN A 60 7.83 -17.52 1.33
C GLN A 60 8.17 -16.11 0.83
N MET A 61 9.27 -15.93 0.09
CA MET A 61 9.70 -14.65 -0.45
C MET A 61 9.06 -14.31 -1.80
N PHE A 62 8.18 -15.14 -2.36
CA PHE A 62 7.54 -14.88 -3.65
C PHE A 62 6.05 -14.59 -3.50
N MET A 63 5.63 -13.47 -4.11
CA MET A 63 4.24 -13.17 -4.43
C MET A 63 3.97 -13.54 -5.89
N VAL A 64 3.36 -14.72 -6.07
CA VAL A 64 3.12 -15.29 -7.39
C VAL A 64 1.82 -14.80 -8.00
N SER A 65 1.62 -15.10 -9.27
CA SER A 65 0.37 -14.86 -9.99
C SER A 65 -0.06 -16.12 -10.71
N ILE A 66 -1.31 -16.52 -10.49
CA ILE A 66 -1.94 -17.67 -11.14
C ILE A 66 -3.00 -17.14 -12.10
N TYR A 67 -3.17 -17.77 -13.27
CA TYR A 67 -4.20 -17.36 -14.22
C TYR A 67 -5.46 -18.24 -14.10
N GLY A 68 -6.62 -17.60 -14.27
CA GLY A 68 -7.93 -18.24 -14.35
C GLY A 68 -8.72 -18.21 -13.05
N THR A 69 -10.05 -18.24 -13.20
CA THR A 69 -11.05 -18.22 -12.11
C THR A 69 -11.25 -19.59 -11.45
N ARG A 70 -10.55 -20.63 -11.92
CA ARG A 70 -10.60 -22.00 -11.38
C ARG A 70 -9.20 -22.61 -11.33
N MET A 71 -8.97 -23.51 -10.37
CA MET A 71 -7.72 -24.24 -10.28
C MET A 71 -7.59 -25.26 -11.43
N SER A 72 -6.49 -25.17 -12.17
CA SER A 72 -6.08 -26.17 -13.15
C SER A 72 -4.99 -27.09 -12.58
N ASP A 73 -4.78 -28.28 -13.15
CA ASP A 73 -3.71 -29.19 -12.70
C ASP A 73 -2.31 -28.54 -12.66
N PRO A 74 -1.90 -27.70 -13.65
CA PRO A 74 -0.68 -26.92 -13.54
C PRO A 74 -0.64 -26.00 -12.30
N ASN A 75 -1.73 -25.29 -12.00
CA ASN A 75 -1.81 -24.41 -10.83
C ASN A 75 -1.62 -25.21 -9.54
N LEU A 76 -2.30 -26.35 -9.43
CA LEU A 76 -2.20 -27.25 -8.26
C LEU A 76 -0.77 -27.75 -8.07
N ARG A 77 -0.10 -28.23 -9.12
CA ARG A 77 1.28 -28.71 -9.04
C ARG A 77 2.24 -27.59 -8.64
N PHE A 78 2.07 -26.40 -9.21
CA PHE A 78 2.90 -25.24 -8.89
C PHE A 78 2.80 -24.87 -7.41
N LEU A 79 1.58 -24.72 -6.88
CA LEU A 79 1.36 -24.36 -5.47
C LEU A 79 1.91 -25.41 -4.50
N ARG A 80 1.69 -26.70 -4.77
CA ARG A 80 2.19 -27.80 -3.93
C ARG A 80 3.72 -27.85 -3.89
N GLN A 81 4.36 -27.59 -5.04
CA GLN A 81 5.80 -27.71 -5.19
C GLN A 81 6.55 -26.49 -4.63
N TYR A 82 6.13 -25.27 -4.99
CA TYR A 82 6.89 -24.05 -4.66
C TYR A 82 6.39 -23.32 -3.43
N GLN A 83 5.16 -23.62 -2.99
CA GLN A 83 4.62 -23.18 -1.70
C GLN A 83 4.83 -21.67 -1.43
N PRO A 84 4.37 -20.81 -2.34
CA PRO A 84 4.68 -19.39 -2.31
C PRO A 84 4.16 -18.73 -1.03
N GLY A 85 4.83 -17.68 -0.57
CA GLY A 85 4.43 -16.93 0.63
C GLY A 85 3.26 -16.00 0.39
N ALA A 86 3.03 -15.62 -0.86
CA ALA A 86 1.97 -14.72 -1.24
C ALA A 86 1.43 -15.00 -2.65
N ILE A 87 0.22 -14.54 -2.92
CA ILE A 87 -0.41 -14.55 -4.23
C ILE A 87 -1.13 -13.22 -4.47
N ALA A 88 -0.94 -12.62 -5.65
CA ALA A 88 -1.70 -11.46 -6.09
C ALA A 88 -2.88 -11.91 -6.97
N LEU A 89 -4.07 -11.43 -6.64
CA LEU A 89 -5.30 -11.64 -7.40
C LEU A 89 -5.53 -10.50 -8.38
N PHE A 90 -5.78 -10.85 -9.63
CA PHE A 90 -6.10 -9.93 -10.71
C PHE A 90 -7.49 -10.20 -11.27
N GLY A 91 -7.94 -9.38 -12.21
CA GLY A 91 -9.23 -9.58 -12.88
C GLY A 91 -9.38 -10.95 -13.55
N SER A 92 -8.28 -11.60 -13.92
CA SER A 92 -8.28 -12.98 -14.44
C SER A 92 -8.65 -14.05 -13.41
N ASN A 93 -8.56 -13.74 -12.11
CA ASN A 93 -8.85 -14.65 -11.01
C ASN A 93 -10.26 -14.49 -10.47
N LEU A 94 -10.85 -13.31 -10.66
CA LEU A 94 -12.08 -12.91 -10.02
C LEU A 94 -13.24 -13.11 -10.98
N ASP A 95 -14.19 -13.96 -10.61
CA ASP A 95 -15.50 -13.88 -11.25
C ASP A 95 -16.21 -12.67 -10.67
N TYR A 96 -16.27 -11.60 -11.48
CA TYR A 96 -16.96 -10.37 -11.12
C TYR A 96 -18.44 -10.60 -10.81
N GLN A 97 -19.03 -11.76 -11.04
CA GLN A 97 -20.44 -12.00 -10.74
C GLN A 97 -20.72 -12.51 -9.32
N SER A 98 -19.72 -12.97 -8.57
CA SER A 98 -19.96 -13.66 -7.29
C SER A 98 -18.86 -13.51 -6.23
N THR A 99 -19.23 -12.94 -5.07
CA THR A 99 -18.38 -12.90 -3.87
C THR A 99 -18.15 -14.30 -3.27
N THR A 100 -19.09 -15.23 -3.46
CA THR A 100 -18.96 -16.64 -3.06
C THR A 100 -17.85 -17.33 -3.85
N GLU A 101 -17.82 -17.17 -5.17
CA GLU A 101 -16.78 -17.81 -5.99
C GLU A 101 -15.38 -17.25 -5.68
N THR A 102 -15.29 -15.95 -5.37
CA THR A 102 -14.04 -15.34 -4.91
C THR A 102 -13.57 -15.96 -3.59
N THR A 103 -14.50 -16.14 -2.63
CA THR A 103 -14.20 -16.78 -1.34
C THR A 103 -13.77 -18.23 -1.52
N ASP A 104 -14.49 -19.01 -2.32
CA ASP A 104 -14.17 -20.41 -2.61
C ASP A 104 -12.80 -20.54 -3.27
N TYR A 105 -12.49 -19.66 -4.23
CA TYR A 105 -11.19 -19.64 -4.89
C TYR A 105 -10.04 -19.41 -3.91
N ILE A 106 -10.18 -18.43 -3.00
CA ILE A 106 -9.19 -18.12 -1.97
C ILE A 106 -9.05 -19.27 -0.98
N ASN A 107 -10.16 -19.87 -0.53
CA ASN A 107 -10.13 -21.04 0.34
C ASN A 107 -9.36 -22.20 -0.30
N VAL A 108 -9.62 -22.50 -1.57
CA VAL A 108 -8.93 -23.56 -2.31
C VAL A 108 -7.43 -23.27 -2.40
N LEU A 109 -7.03 -22.03 -2.74
CA LEU A 109 -5.64 -21.61 -2.80
C LEU A 109 -4.90 -21.87 -1.47
N GLN A 110 -5.47 -21.39 -0.37
CA GLN A 110 -4.89 -21.55 0.97
C GLN A 110 -4.82 -23.02 1.39
N GLN A 111 -5.92 -23.76 1.18
CA GLN A 111 -6.00 -25.18 1.53
C GLN A 111 -4.91 -26.01 0.83
N ILE A 112 -4.64 -25.75 -0.45
CA ILE A 112 -3.58 -26.46 -1.21
C ILE A 112 -2.20 -26.26 -0.57
N VAL A 113 -1.88 -25.02 -0.18
CA VAL A 113 -0.58 -24.69 0.41
C VAL A 113 -0.44 -25.28 1.82
N ILE A 114 -1.50 -25.22 2.62
CA ILE A 114 -1.55 -25.77 3.99
C ILE A 114 -1.44 -27.30 3.97
N GLU A 115 -2.19 -27.99 3.09
CA GLU A 115 -2.10 -29.45 2.93
C GLU A 115 -0.73 -29.91 2.41
N SER A 116 0.04 -29.00 1.83
CA SER A 116 1.43 -29.24 1.41
C SER A 116 2.43 -28.98 2.54
N ASN A 117 1.98 -28.79 3.77
CA ASN A 117 2.80 -28.50 4.95
C ASN A 117 3.59 -27.19 4.82
N SER A 118 2.94 -26.14 4.30
CA SER A 118 3.48 -24.79 4.22
C SER A 118 2.64 -23.79 5.01
N ILE A 119 3.17 -22.57 5.16
CA ILE A 119 2.54 -21.47 5.87
C ILE A 119 1.46 -20.82 4.99
N PRO A 120 0.29 -20.45 5.55
CA PRO A 120 -0.74 -19.73 4.81
C PRO A 120 -0.20 -18.49 4.08
N MET A 121 -0.74 -18.24 2.89
CA MET A 121 -0.32 -17.15 2.01
C MET A 121 -0.84 -15.78 2.45
N LEU A 122 -0.08 -14.74 2.12
CA LEU A 122 -0.69 -13.42 1.91
C LEU A 122 -1.48 -13.46 0.60
N VAL A 123 -2.75 -13.10 0.65
CA VAL A 123 -3.65 -13.02 -0.50
C VAL A 123 -3.89 -11.55 -0.76
N ALA A 124 -3.23 -11.05 -1.82
CA ALA A 124 -3.14 -9.65 -2.16
C ALA A 124 -4.07 -9.28 -3.32
N VAL A 125 -4.49 -8.02 -3.36
CA VAL A 125 -5.25 -7.42 -4.46
C VAL A 125 -4.85 -5.95 -4.64
N ASP A 126 -4.98 -5.38 -5.84
CA ASP A 126 -4.93 -3.93 -6.06
C ASP A 126 -6.33 -3.31 -5.94
N GLN A 127 -6.76 -2.99 -4.71
CA GLN A 127 -8.02 -2.30 -4.45
C GLN A 127 -7.74 -0.88 -3.94
N GLU A 128 -7.29 0.01 -4.83
CA GLU A 128 -6.94 1.40 -4.51
C GLU A 128 -8.19 2.29 -4.35
N GLY A 129 -9.26 1.96 -5.09
CA GLY A 129 -10.44 2.82 -5.26
C GLY A 129 -10.44 3.52 -6.61
N GLY A 130 -11.61 4.02 -7.01
CA GLY A 130 -11.80 4.66 -8.31
C GLY A 130 -11.41 3.75 -9.49
N ARG A 131 -10.39 4.15 -10.27
CA ARG A 131 -10.00 3.45 -11.51
C ARG A 131 -9.22 2.16 -11.29
N VAL A 132 -8.55 2.00 -10.16
CA VAL A 132 -7.77 0.80 -9.84
C VAL A 132 -8.47 0.04 -8.73
N TRP A 133 -9.25 -0.93 -9.18
CA TRP A 133 -9.97 -1.87 -8.33
C TRP A 133 -10.12 -3.21 -9.05
N ARG A 134 -10.38 -4.26 -8.29
CA ARG A 134 -10.52 -5.63 -8.80
C ARG A 134 -11.77 -6.30 -8.25
N LEU A 135 -12.14 -6.01 -7.00
CA LEU A 135 -13.37 -6.46 -6.36
C LEU A 135 -14.45 -5.42 -6.63
N VAL A 136 -15.41 -5.75 -7.50
CA VAL A 136 -16.41 -4.80 -8.04
C VAL A 136 -17.82 -5.15 -7.55
N ASN A 137 -18.42 -6.23 -8.08
CA ASN A 137 -19.81 -6.56 -7.70
C ASN A 137 -19.84 -7.18 -6.29
N GLY A 138 -20.77 -6.70 -5.47
CA GLY A 138 -20.87 -7.08 -4.05
C GLY A 138 -19.92 -6.31 -3.14
N PHE A 139 -19.21 -5.30 -3.66
CA PHE A 139 -18.30 -4.44 -2.90
C PHE A 139 -18.66 -2.96 -3.08
N THR A 140 -18.29 -2.15 -2.10
CA THR A 140 -18.47 -0.71 -2.18
C THR A 140 -17.53 -0.10 -3.21
N HIS A 141 -18.03 0.88 -3.95
CA HIS A 141 -17.20 1.69 -4.84
C HIS A 141 -16.48 2.77 -4.03
N PHE A 142 -15.28 2.44 -3.56
CA PHE A 142 -14.44 3.37 -2.82
C PHE A 142 -13.99 4.56 -3.70
N PRO A 143 -13.84 5.76 -3.13
CA PRO A 143 -13.48 6.96 -3.88
C PRO A 143 -12.11 6.83 -4.56
N GLU A 144 -11.88 7.62 -5.61
CA GLU A 144 -10.52 7.85 -6.10
C GLU A 144 -9.65 8.42 -4.96
N PRO A 145 -8.39 7.97 -4.79
CA PRO A 145 -7.51 8.51 -3.74
C PRO A 145 -7.41 10.04 -3.73
N LEU A 146 -7.51 10.69 -4.89
CA LEU A 146 -7.54 12.15 -5.01
C LEU A 146 -8.62 12.82 -4.14
N TYR A 147 -9.75 12.14 -3.91
CA TYR A 147 -10.87 12.67 -3.12
C TYR A 147 -10.54 12.66 -1.63
N LEU A 148 -9.81 11.65 -1.15
CA LEU A 148 -9.27 11.63 0.21
C LEU A 148 -8.25 12.76 0.38
N GLY A 149 -7.43 13.00 -0.65
CA GLY A 149 -6.58 14.17 -0.76
C GLY A 149 -7.29 15.50 -0.63
N ALA A 150 -8.40 15.66 -1.34
CA ALA A 150 -9.23 16.87 -1.30
C ALA A 150 -9.92 17.05 0.07
N ALA A 151 -10.33 15.96 0.72
CA ALA A 151 -10.87 15.99 2.07
C ALA A 151 -9.81 16.38 3.12
N ALA A 152 -8.56 15.96 2.91
CA ALA A 152 -7.40 16.27 3.76
C ALA A 152 -7.61 15.98 5.26
N ASP A 153 -8.44 14.98 5.60
CA ASP A 153 -8.73 14.55 6.96
C ASP A 153 -8.18 13.13 7.21
N PRO A 154 -7.15 12.99 8.07
CA PRO A 154 -6.57 11.69 8.42
C PRO A 154 -7.56 10.71 9.06
N ASN A 155 -8.59 11.20 9.76
CA ASN A 155 -9.63 10.34 10.34
C ASN A 155 -10.55 9.76 9.27
N ILE A 156 -10.85 10.53 8.22
CA ILE A 156 -11.61 10.03 7.06
C ILE A 156 -10.77 8.98 6.34
N ALA A 157 -9.48 9.23 6.10
CA ALA A 157 -8.59 8.24 5.50
C ALA A 157 -8.56 6.94 6.32
N TYR A 158 -8.38 7.02 7.64
CA TYR A 158 -8.43 5.85 8.52
C TYR A 158 -9.78 5.10 8.45
N ALA A 159 -10.90 5.81 8.51
CA ALA A 159 -12.23 5.20 8.45
C ALA A 159 -12.49 4.51 7.10
N VAL A 160 -12.05 5.12 6.00
CA VAL A 160 -12.11 4.54 4.66
C VAL A 160 -11.25 3.27 4.59
N GLY A 161 -10.04 3.31 5.17
CA GLY A 161 -9.14 2.15 5.24
C GLY A 161 -9.76 0.98 6.03
N GLN A 162 -10.38 1.29 7.17
CA GLN A 162 -11.07 0.27 7.97
C GLN A 162 -12.26 -0.36 7.24
N ALA A 163 -13.06 0.46 6.54
CA ALA A 163 -14.18 -0.04 5.75
C ALA A 163 -13.71 -0.91 4.58
N LEU A 164 -12.69 -0.45 3.84
CA LEU A 164 -12.06 -1.20 2.75
C LEU A 164 -11.49 -2.54 3.23
N GLY A 165 -10.70 -2.53 4.29
CA GLY A 165 -10.10 -3.73 4.87
C GLY A 165 -11.16 -4.74 5.32
N ARG A 166 -12.23 -4.28 5.98
CA ARG A 166 -13.34 -5.16 6.40
C ARG A 166 -14.02 -5.82 5.21
N GLU A 167 -14.31 -5.07 4.15
CA GLU A 167 -14.99 -5.62 2.98
C GLU A 167 -14.15 -6.69 2.27
N ILE A 168 -12.88 -6.39 1.96
CA ILE A 168 -12.03 -7.33 1.21
C ILE A 168 -11.63 -8.54 2.05
N LYS A 169 -11.49 -8.39 3.38
CA LYS A 169 -11.35 -9.51 4.31
C LYS A 169 -12.56 -10.44 4.30
N GLY A 170 -13.75 -9.91 4.01
CA GLY A 170 -14.99 -10.69 3.91
C GLY A 170 -14.96 -11.81 2.87
N VAL A 171 -14.04 -11.76 1.90
CA VAL A 171 -13.79 -12.83 0.92
C VAL A 171 -12.44 -13.54 1.10
N GLY A 172 -11.66 -13.18 2.13
CA GLY A 172 -10.39 -13.85 2.45
C GLY A 172 -9.13 -13.14 1.95
N VAL A 173 -9.25 -11.95 1.35
CA VAL A 173 -8.11 -11.09 1.06
C VAL A 173 -7.54 -10.56 2.38
N ASN A 174 -6.23 -10.66 2.57
CA ASN A 174 -5.55 -10.24 3.80
C ASN A 174 -4.39 -9.27 3.55
N MET A 175 -4.16 -8.88 2.30
CA MET A 175 -3.24 -7.82 1.91
C MET A 175 -3.87 -6.98 0.79
N ASN A 176 -3.72 -5.66 0.86
CA ASN A 176 -4.10 -4.75 -0.21
C ASN A 176 -2.87 -3.99 -0.69
N LEU A 177 -2.61 -4.04 -2.00
CA LEU A 177 -1.50 -3.34 -2.65
C LEU A 177 -1.85 -1.85 -2.80
N ALA A 178 -2.15 -1.18 -1.68
CA ALA A 178 -2.54 0.22 -1.56
C ALA A 178 -2.27 0.66 -0.12
N PRO A 179 -2.07 1.96 0.17
CA PRO A 179 -2.23 3.14 -0.72
C PRO A 179 -1.05 3.49 -1.61
N VAL A 180 -1.35 4.33 -2.61
CA VAL A 180 -0.36 5.07 -3.39
C VAL A 180 0.08 6.33 -2.62
N VAL A 181 1.38 6.45 -2.37
CA VAL A 181 2.07 7.58 -1.71
C VAL A 181 2.72 8.53 -2.73
N ASP A 182 2.73 8.14 -4.00
CA ASP A 182 3.23 9.00 -5.07
C ASP A 182 2.56 10.39 -5.05
N LEU A 183 3.35 11.42 -5.29
CA LEU A 183 2.85 12.79 -5.32
C LEU A 183 2.28 13.13 -6.69
N THR A 184 1.19 13.88 -6.73
CA THR A 184 0.76 14.59 -7.93
C THR A 184 1.85 15.56 -8.34
N THR A 185 2.30 15.46 -9.58
CA THR A 185 3.20 16.44 -10.18
C THR A 185 2.55 17.05 -11.40
N ARG A 186 2.58 18.38 -11.47
CA ARG A 186 2.08 19.15 -12.60
C ARG A 186 3.28 19.66 -13.40
N PHE A 187 3.42 19.27 -14.67
CA PHE A 187 4.45 19.86 -15.55
C PHE A 187 4.04 21.25 -16.06
N ASP A 188 2.75 21.58 -16.03
CA ASP A 188 2.20 22.91 -16.28
C ASP A 188 0.98 23.18 -15.39
N ASN A 189 0.49 24.43 -15.37
CA ASN A 189 -0.66 24.82 -14.54
C ASN A 189 -2.01 24.24 -15.03
N LEU A 190 -2.04 23.41 -16.08
CA LEU A 190 -3.27 23.12 -16.83
C LEU A 190 -3.56 21.64 -17.03
N THR A 191 -2.57 20.74 -17.01
CA THR A 191 -2.77 19.31 -17.28
C THR A 191 -1.96 18.44 -16.34
N PRO A 192 -2.61 17.58 -15.55
CA PRO A 192 -1.92 16.48 -14.89
C PRO A 192 -1.43 15.48 -15.93
N THR A 193 -0.13 15.25 -15.95
CA THR A 193 0.57 14.47 -16.98
C THR A 193 1.03 13.09 -16.51
N SER A 194 0.80 12.76 -15.23
CA SER A 194 1.21 11.48 -14.65
C SER A 194 0.15 10.41 -14.92
N VAL A 195 0.60 9.21 -15.29
CA VAL A 195 -0.22 7.98 -15.34
C VAL A 195 -0.92 7.69 -13.99
N LEU A 196 -0.47 8.35 -12.91
CA LEU A 196 -0.97 8.18 -11.56
C LEU A 196 -1.96 9.26 -11.09
N PHE A 197 -2.27 10.32 -11.86
CA PHE A 197 -2.93 11.52 -11.30
C PHE A 197 -4.15 11.25 -10.40
N GLN A 198 -5.10 10.43 -10.84
CA GLN A 198 -6.30 10.11 -10.05
C GLN A 198 -6.05 9.09 -8.93
N ARG A 199 -4.90 8.40 -8.98
CA ARG A 199 -4.44 7.41 -8.00
C ARG A 199 -3.66 8.05 -6.84
N THR A 200 -3.18 9.28 -7.00
CA THR A 200 -2.44 10.03 -5.97
C THR A 200 -3.38 10.88 -5.10
N MET A 201 -3.02 11.10 -3.84
CA MET A 201 -3.80 11.92 -2.89
C MET A 201 -3.46 13.42 -2.91
N GLY A 202 -2.63 13.90 -3.83
CA GLY A 202 -2.27 15.32 -3.91
C GLY A 202 -0.78 15.56 -4.07
N GLU A 203 -0.37 16.83 -3.96
CA GLU A 203 1.00 17.27 -4.23
C GLU A 203 1.81 17.62 -2.96
N ASP A 204 1.14 17.75 -1.81
CA ASP A 204 1.78 18.05 -0.53
C ASP A 204 2.29 16.75 0.11
N PRO A 205 3.61 16.58 0.31
CA PRO A 205 4.17 15.36 0.88
C PRO A 205 3.70 15.09 2.32
N VAL A 206 3.36 16.13 3.08
CA VAL A 206 2.86 15.99 4.46
C VAL A 206 1.47 15.36 4.44
N VAL A 207 0.56 15.93 3.66
CA VAL A 207 -0.82 15.44 3.54
C VAL A 207 -0.81 14.03 2.95
N VAL A 208 -0.11 13.80 1.84
CA VAL A 208 -0.10 12.48 1.19
C VAL A 208 0.48 11.41 2.12
N GLY A 209 1.58 11.70 2.82
CA GLY A 209 2.21 10.76 3.74
C GLY A 209 1.30 10.39 4.92
N GLU A 210 0.70 11.39 5.57
CA GLU A 210 -0.21 11.18 6.71
C GLU A 210 -1.47 10.40 6.29
N LEU A 211 -2.15 10.82 5.22
CA LEU A 211 -3.36 10.13 4.74
C LEU A 211 -3.06 8.68 4.32
N SER A 212 -1.92 8.45 3.66
CA SER A 212 -1.51 7.11 3.23
C SER A 212 -1.22 6.20 4.43
N GLY A 213 -0.46 6.69 5.42
CA GLY A 213 -0.21 5.92 6.64
C GLY A 213 -1.49 5.60 7.40
N MET A 214 -2.41 6.57 7.51
CA MET A 214 -3.70 6.37 8.20
C MET A 214 -4.63 5.41 7.44
N LEU A 215 -4.67 5.45 6.11
CA LEU A 215 -5.42 4.47 5.30
C LEU A 215 -4.84 3.05 5.50
N ALA A 216 -3.51 2.91 5.45
CA ALA A 216 -2.83 1.64 5.68
C ALA A 216 -3.10 1.09 7.09
N ARG A 217 -3.04 1.96 8.11
CA ARG A 217 -3.38 1.62 9.49
C ARG A 217 -4.84 1.20 9.64
N GLY A 218 -5.78 1.91 9.02
CA GLY A 218 -7.19 1.55 9.05
C GLY A 218 -7.44 0.15 8.47
N MET A 219 -6.78 -0.19 7.36
CA MET A 219 -6.82 -1.55 6.81
C MET A 219 -6.22 -2.57 7.79
N ALA A 220 -5.07 -2.26 8.37
CA ALA A 220 -4.37 -3.15 9.31
C ALA A 220 -5.24 -3.46 10.55
N ASP A 221 -5.91 -2.45 11.11
CA ASP A 221 -6.82 -2.60 12.25
C ASP A 221 -8.10 -3.39 11.88
N ALA A 222 -8.46 -3.46 10.59
CA ALA A 222 -9.49 -4.37 10.08
C ALA A 222 -8.96 -5.79 9.79
N GLY A 223 -7.65 -6.02 9.93
CA GLY A 223 -6.94 -7.26 9.67
C GLY A 223 -6.59 -7.49 8.20
N VAL A 224 -6.33 -6.41 7.45
CA VAL A 224 -5.78 -6.44 6.09
C VAL A 224 -4.53 -5.58 6.03
N ILE A 225 -3.42 -6.15 5.57
CA ILE A 225 -2.15 -5.42 5.47
C ILE A 225 -2.19 -4.43 4.31
N GLY A 226 -2.02 -3.13 4.59
CA GLY A 226 -1.80 -2.11 3.57
C GLY A 226 -0.35 -2.07 3.09
N VAL A 227 -0.15 -1.81 1.79
CA VAL A 227 1.18 -1.68 1.17
C VAL A 227 1.32 -0.29 0.56
N VAL A 228 2.22 0.51 1.11
CA VAL A 228 2.52 1.84 0.58
C VAL A 228 3.41 1.76 -0.65
N LYS A 229 3.06 2.49 -1.73
CA LYS A 229 3.73 2.37 -3.04
C LYS A 229 3.72 3.68 -3.85
N HIS A 230 4.57 3.89 -4.85
CA HIS A 230 5.67 3.02 -5.30
C HIS A 230 6.99 3.70 -4.92
N PHE A 231 7.63 3.28 -3.83
CA PHE A 231 8.90 3.88 -3.38
C PHE A 231 9.95 3.78 -4.51
N PRO A 232 10.79 4.80 -4.75
CA PRO A 232 10.91 6.09 -4.06
C PRO A 232 9.99 7.21 -4.56
N GLY A 233 9.00 6.91 -5.41
CA GLY A 233 8.04 7.86 -5.96
C GLY A 233 8.06 7.88 -7.50
N HIS A 234 6.98 7.52 -8.18
CA HIS A 234 6.94 7.41 -9.64
C HIS A 234 6.85 8.76 -10.35
N SER A 235 6.21 9.72 -9.70
CA SER A 235 6.11 11.08 -10.22
C SER A 235 7.44 11.84 -10.06
N PRO A 236 7.85 12.67 -11.05
CA PRO A 236 7.02 13.20 -12.14
C PRO A 236 7.09 12.45 -13.48
N THR A 237 7.51 11.19 -13.58
CA THR A 237 7.78 10.62 -14.92
C THR A 237 6.56 10.58 -15.86
N ARG A 238 6.84 10.70 -17.17
CA ARG A 238 5.83 10.49 -18.24
C ARG A 238 5.83 9.04 -18.76
N THR A 239 6.88 8.28 -18.48
CA THR A 239 7.03 6.89 -18.93
C THR A 239 6.31 5.98 -17.96
N ASP A 240 5.45 5.10 -18.47
CA ASP A 240 4.82 4.07 -17.65
C ASP A 240 5.81 2.91 -17.43
N SER A 241 6.11 2.58 -16.17
CA SER A 241 7.01 1.48 -15.80
C SER A 241 6.52 0.10 -16.28
N HIS A 242 5.21 -0.03 -16.58
CA HIS A 242 4.68 -1.23 -17.24
C HIS A 242 5.30 -1.44 -18.63
N THR A 243 5.73 -0.35 -19.29
CA THR A 243 6.23 -0.36 -20.67
C THR A 243 7.76 -0.30 -20.75
N ASP A 244 8.39 0.57 -19.96
CA ASP A 244 9.86 0.74 -19.96
C ASP A 244 10.33 1.46 -18.68
N LEU A 245 11.64 1.50 -18.44
CA LEU A 245 12.23 2.12 -17.25
C LEU A 245 11.95 3.63 -17.22
N ALA A 246 11.30 4.07 -16.15
CA ALA A 246 10.99 5.48 -15.94
C ALA A 246 12.14 6.17 -15.18
N VAL A 247 12.65 7.26 -15.76
CA VAL A 247 13.71 8.09 -15.15
C VAL A 247 13.10 9.28 -14.42
N VAL A 248 13.35 9.38 -13.12
CA VAL A 248 12.97 10.50 -12.27
C VAL A 248 14.19 11.42 -12.09
N ASP A 249 14.24 12.46 -12.91
CA ASP A 249 15.32 13.44 -12.91
C ASP A 249 14.99 14.63 -11.97
N ILE A 250 15.10 14.38 -10.66
CA ILE A 250 15.03 15.40 -9.62
C ILE A 250 16.32 15.40 -8.80
N ASP A 251 16.71 16.56 -8.28
CA ASP A 251 17.87 16.63 -7.39
C ASP A 251 17.60 15.96 -6.03
N ARG A 252 18.70 15.66 -5.31
CA ARG A 252 18.64 14.98 -4.01
C ARG A 252 17.83 15.74 -2.97
N GLN A 253 17.95 17.07 -2.91
CA GLN A 253 17.22 17.88 -1.94
C GLN A 253 15.71 17.80 -2.20
N THR A 254 15.29 17.94 -3.47
CA THR A 254 13.90 17.80 -3.88
C THR A 254 13.35 16.40 -3.55
N PHE A 255 14.13 15.34 -3.82
CA PHE A 255 13.76 13.98 -3.43
C PHE A 255 13.54 13.83 -1.92
N GLU A 256 14.48 14.33 -1.11
CA GLU A 256 14.45 14.22 0.35
C GLU A 256 13.29 15.02 0.96
N GLU A 257 13.05 16.25 0.49
CA GLU A 257 12.00 17.15 1.00
C GLU A 257 10.59 16.79 0.53
N ARG A 258 10.46 15.99 -0.53
CA ARG A 258 9.15 15.63 -1.12
C ARG A 258 8.89 14.14 -1.03
N ASN A 259 9.45 13.38 -1.96
CA ASN A 259 9.06 11.98 -2.14
C ASN A 259 9.46 11.15 -0.91
N LEU A 260 10.71 11.27 -0.46
CA LEU A 260 11.18 10.55 0.73
C LEU A 260 10.41 10.97 1.98
N TRP A 261 10.09 12.26 2.11
CA TRP A 261 9.32 12.79 3.23
C TRP A 261 7.91 12.18 3.32
N ALA A 262 7.22 12.03 2.18
CA ALA A 262 5.91 11.38 2.16
C ALA A 262 5.97 9.91 2.61
N PHE A 263 6.98 9.15 2.16
CA PHE A 263 7.18 7.77 2.61
C PHE A 263 7.59 7.67 4.09
N ARG A 264 8.44 8.59 4.58
CA ARG A 264 8.79 8.68 6.00
C ARG A 264 7.53 8.82 6.85
N LEU A 265 6.66 9.77 6.51
CA LEU A 265 5.40 9.96 7.23
C LEU A 265 4.49 8.74 7.13
N ALA A 266 4.31 8.16 5.94
CA ALA A 266 3.48 6.97 5.79
C ALA A 266 3.95 5.81 6.69
N ILE A 267 5.27 5.63 6.84
CA ILE A 267 5.88 4.66 7.77
C ILE A 267 5.62 5.04 9.23
N GLU A 268 5.85 6.30 9.62
CA GLU A 268 5.62 6.79 10.99
C GLU A 268 4.15 6.63 11.43
N TYR A 269 3.20 6.78 10.50
CA TYR A 269 1.77 6.60 10.75
C TYR A 269 1.29 5.15 10.68
N GLY A 270 2.18 4.18 10.42
CA GLY A 270 1.91 2.76 10.63
C GLY A 270 1.95 1.86 9.39
N ALA A 271 2.55 2.29 8.27
CA ALA A 271 2.76 1.39 7.15
C ALA A 271 3.74 0.25 7.53
N GLU A 272 3.31 -1.01 7.35
CA GLU A 272 4.10 -2.20 7.69
C GLU A 272 4.81 -2.82 6.48
N VAL A 273 4.41 -2.42 5.26
CA VAL A 273 4.96 -2.94 4.00
C VAL A 273 5.16 -1.80 3.02
N VAL A 274 6.35 -1.73 2.42
CA VAL A 274 6.69 -0.76 1.37
C VAL A 274 6.96 -1.52 0.07
N MET A 275 6.27 -1.13 -1.00
CA MET A 275 6.54 -1.62 -2.35
C MET A 275 7.47 -0.64 -3.09
N VAL A 276 8.55 -1.19 -3.65
CA VAL A 276 9.57 -0.45 -4.38
C VAL A 276 9.36 -0.60 -5.89
N GLY A 277 9.10 0.52 -6.56
CA GLY A 277 8.86 0.61 -7.99
C GLY A 277 10.12 0.43 -8.84
N HIS A 278 9.91 0.20 -10.14
CA HIS A 278 10.97 0.07 -11.13
C HIS A 278 11.31 1.44 -11.74
N LEU A 279 12.03 2.25 -10.97
CA LEU A 279 12.32 3.67 -11.26
C LEU A 279 13.82 3.93 -11.18
N TYR A 280 14.38 4.72 -12.08
CA TYR A 280 15.77 5.16 -12.01
C TYR A 280 15.85 6.63 -11.57
N TYR A 281 16.66 6.90 -10.54
CA TYR A 281 16.87 8.22 -9.95
C TYR A 281 18.36 8.59 -10.04
N PRO A 282 18.80 9.30 -11.09
CA PRO A 282 20.22 9.57 -11.32
C PRO A 282 20.92 10.33 -10.19
N ALA A 283 20.19 11.18 -9.45
CA ALA A 283 20.75 11.94 -8.33
C ALA A 283 21.01 11.09 -7.07
N ILE A 284 20.44 9.89 -7.01
CA ILE A 284 20.47 9.00 -5.84
C ILE A 284 21.22 7.71 -6.14
N GLU A 285 20.93 7.08 -7.27
CA GLU A 285 21.49 5.81 -7.70
C GLU A 285 22.72 6.02 -8.60
N PRO A 286 23.93 5.63 -8.17
CA PRO A 286 25.14 5.81 -8.95
C PRO A 286 25.28 4.86 -10.15
N VAL A 287 24.61 3.71 -10.15
CA VAL A 287 24.62 2.76 -11.26
C VAL A 287 23.58 3.18 -12.30
N GLU A 288 24.06 3.55 -13.48
CA GLU A 288 23.20 4.03 -14.55
C GLU A 288 22.11 3.02 -14.92
N ASN A 289 20.86 3.50 -14.98
CA ASN A 289 19.67 2.72 -15.32
C ASN A 289 19.36 1.55 -14.38
N LEU A 290 19.97 1.48 -13.19
CA LEU A 290 19.58 0.48 -12.19
C LEU A 290 18.24 0.87 -11.55
N PRO A 291 17.17 0.06 -11.69
CA PRO A 291 15.88 0.37 -11.09
C PRO A 291 15.95 0.32 -9.56
N ALA A 292 15.19 1.16 -8.86
CA ALA A 292 15.18 1.26 -7.41
C ALA A 292 14.90 -0.08 -6.71
N SER A 293 14.03 -0.92 -7.31
CA SER A 293 13.71 -2.26 -6.81
C SER A 293 14.89 -3.25 -6.83
N LEU A 294 15.94 -2.94 -7.60
CA LEU A 294 17.16 -3.75 -7.74
C LEU A 294 18.39 -3.05 -7.14
N SER A 295 18.20 -1.89 -6.49
CA SER A 295 19.28 -1.02 -6.01
C SER A 295 19.53 -1.20 -4.50
N PRO A 296 20.73 -1.64 -4.09
CA PRO A 296 21.12 -1.64 -2.67
C PRO A 296 21.09 -0.23 -2.06
N THR A 297 21.36 0.81 -2.86
CA THR A 297 21.30 2.22 -2.41
C THR A 297 19.88 2.59 -2.00
N MET A 298 18.88 2.28 -2.83
CA MET A 298 17.48 2.62 -2.59
C MET A 298 16.87 1.80 -1.45
N MET A 299 17.16 0.50 -1.40
CA MET A 299 16.77 -0.36 -0.29
C MET A 299 17.45 0.08 1.02
N GLY A 300 18.70 0.54 0.93
CA GLY A 300 19.46 1.10 2.04
C GLY A 300 18.84 2.37 2.62
N ILE A 301 18.22 3.23 1.81
CA ILE A 301 17.48 4.40 2.31
C ILE A 301 16.30 3.95 3.18
N LEU A 302 15.52 2.95 2.75
CA LEU A 302 14.42 2.41 3.57
C LEU A 302 14.95 1.80 4.87
N ARG A 303 15.94 0.92 4.78
CA ARG A 303 16.44 0.16 5.93
C ARG A 303 17.26 1.01 6.91
N ASN A 304 18.21 1.79 6.41
CA ASN A 304 19.19 2.48 7.24
C ASN A 304 18.77 3.92 7.56
N ASP A 305 18.28 4.67 6.56
CA ASP A 305 18.02 6.10 6.74
C ASP A 305 16.64 6.37 7.34
N LEU A 306 15.64 5.55 6.98
CA LEU A 306 14.29 5.60 7.57
C LEU A 306 14.10 4.63 8.74
N GLY A 307 15.02 3.70 8.97
CA GLY A 307 14.89 2.69 10.03
C GLY A 307 13.69 1.77 9.85
N PHE A 308 13.25 1.54 8.60
CA PHE A 308 12.09 0.71 8.33
C PHE A 308 12.44 -0.75 8.60
N ASP A 309 11.73 -1.40 9.52
CA ASP A 309 11.90 -2.82 9.87
C ASP A 309 10.80 -3.74 9.30
N GLY A 310 9.80 -3.17 8.62
CA GLY A 310 8.71 -3.90 7.99
C GLY A 310 9.14 -4.66 6.72
N VAL A 311 8.18 -5.22 5.99
CA VAL A 311 8.49 -5.96 4.75
C VAL A 311 8.75 -4.99 3.60
N ILE A 312 9.89 -5.14 2.94
CA ILE A 312 10.15 -4.48 1.65
C ILE A 312 9.82 -5.46 0.54
N MET A 313 8.96 -5.05 -0.39
CA MET A 313 8.65 -5.84 -1.57
C MET A 313 8.93 -5.09 -2.86
N THR A 314 9.20 -5.82 -3.94
CA THR A 314 9.29 -5.21 -5.28
C THR A 314 7.89 -4.93 -5.82
N ASP A 315 7.78 -3.96 -6.72
CA ASP A 315 6.73 -3.96 -7.74
C ASP A 315 6.92 -5.18 -8.68
N ALA A 316 5.97 -5.39 -9.59
CA ALA A 316 5.93 -6.58 -10.42
C ALA A 316 7.15 -6.74 -11.35
N LEU A 317 8.04 -7.70 -11.05
CA LEU A 317 9.22 -8.04 -11.86
C LEU A 317 8.89 -8.48 -13.29
N GLY A 318 7.61 -8.76 -13.58
CA GLY A 318 7.10 -9.02 -14.92
C GLY A 318 6.90 -7.77 -15.80
N MET A 319 7.14 -6.57 -15.28
CA MET A 319 6.96 -5.31 -16.00
C MET A 319 8.10 -5.03 -17.00
N GLY A 320 7.81 -4.24 -18.04
CA GLY A 320 8.78 -3.88 -19.09
C GLY A 320 10.03 -3.17 -18.56
N ALA A 321 9.89 -2.34 -17.52
CA ALA A 321 11.02 -1.68 -16.85
C ALA A 321 12.09 -2.65 -16.31
N ILE A 322 11.73 -3.92 -16.07
CA ILE A 322 12.66 -4.98 -15.69
C ILE A 322 12.95 -5.88 -16.89
N LEU A 323 11.93 -6.50 -17.48
CA LEU A 323 12.12 -7.57 -18.47
C LEU A 323 12.72 -7.13 -19.81
N ASN A 324 12.76 -5.82 -20.10
CA ASN A 324 13.47 -5.29 -21.28
C ASN A 324 14.99 -5.20 -21.06
N HIS A 325 15.45 -5.22 -19.80
CA HIS A 325 16.84 -4.93 -19.41
C HIS A 325 17.49 -6.08 -18.64
N HIS A 326 16.70 -6.88 -17.93
CA HIS A 326 17.14 -8.04 -17.15
C HIS A 326 16.27 -9.27 -17.47
N ASN A 327 16.83 -10.46 -17.29
CA ASN A 327 16.01 -11.67 -17.20
C ASN A 327 15.37 -11.79 -15.80
N ALA A 328 14.37 -12.65 -15.67
CA ALA A 328 13.58 -12.73 -14.44
C ALA A 328 14.39 -13.32 -13.27
N GLU A 329 15.25 -14.29 -13.56
CA GLU A 329 16.11 -14.95 -12.59
C GLU A 329 17.14 -13.97 -12.00
N GLU A 330 17.84 -13.24 -12.85
CA GLU A 330 18.80 -12.20 -12.47
C GLU A 330 18.12 -11.08 -11.67
N ALA A 331 16.96 -10.59 -12.12
CA ALA A 331 16.22 -9.56 -11.39
C ALA A 331 15.80 -10.03 -9.99
N ALA A 332 15.41 -11.30 -9.83
CA ALA A 332 15.08 -11.85 -8.52
C ALA A 332 16.30 -11.91 -7.59
N LEU A 333 17.46 -12.34 -8.09
CA LEU A 333 18.70 -12.37 -7.31
C LEU A 333 19.13 -10.95 -6.89
N LEU A 334 19.15 -10.01 -7.84
CA LEU A 334 19.50 -8.61 -7.59
C LEU A 334 18.57 -7.95 -6.55
N ALA A 335 17.26 -8.18 -6.65
CA ALA A 335 16.29 -7.63 -5.69
C ALA A 335 16.53 -8.16 -4.26
N ILE A 336 16.79 -9.46 -4.11
CA ILE A 336 17.05 -10.09 -2.80
C ILE A 336 18.36 -9.57 -2.20
N ASP A 337 19.41 -9.52 -3.01
CA ASP A 337 20.73 -9.01 -2.60
C ASP A 337 20.66 -7.53 -2.21
N ALA A 338 19.89 -6.73 -2.96
CA ALA A 338 19.63 -5.33 -2.64
C ALA A 338 18.88 -5.14 -1.31
N GLY A 339 18.05 -6.09 -0.88
CA GLY A 339 17.35 -6.02 0.40
C GLY A 339 15.83 -6.22 0.34
N ALA A 340 15.27 -6.59 -0.81
CA ALA A 340 13.86 -6.97 -0.90
C ALA A 340 13.60 -8.26 -0.11
N ASP A 341 12.53 -8.30 0.67
CA ASP A 341 12.10 -9.50 1.38
C ASP A 341 11.10 -10.30 0.54
N MET A 342 10.25 -9.64 -0.25
CA MET A 342 9.23 -10.28 -1.08
C MET A 342 9.28 -9.79 -2.54
N LEU A 343 9.21 -10.72 -3.49
CA LEU A 343 9.27 -10.45 -4.92
C LEU A 343 7.89 -10.63 -5.55
N ALA A 344 7.32 -9.55 -6.08
CA ALA A 344 6.08 -9.63 -6.85
C ALA A 344 6.37 -10.02 -8.30
N MET A 345 5.74 -11.10 -8.78
CA MET A 345 5.99 -11.60 -10.14
C MET A 345 5.11 -10.91 -11.20
N GLY A 346 3.91 -10.47 -10.81
CA GLY A 346 2.98 -9.75 -11.68
C GLY A 346 2.13 -10.61 -12.60
N PRO A 347 1.05 -10.02 -13.16
CA PRO A 347 -0.04 -10.75 -13.80
C PRO A 347 0.33 -11.44 -15.11
N ASN A 348 1.34 -10.91 -15.82
CA ASN A 348 1.69 -11.36 -17.17
C ASN A 348 2.91 -12.30 -17.19
N MET A 349 3.46 -12.66 -16.02
CA MET A 349 4.62 -13.53 -15.98
C MET A 349 4.22 -15.00 -16.13
N ALA A 350 4.71 -15.63 -17.21
CA ALA A 350 4.48 -17.05 -17.46
C ALA A 350 4.97 -17.93 -16.28
N PHE A 351 4.25 -19.02 -15.98
CA PHE A 351 4.61 -19.96 -14.91
C PHE A 351 6.06 -20.43 -14.96
N ALA A 352 6.59 -20.69 -16.17
CA ALA A 352 7.96 -21.15 -16.34
C ALA A 352 8.98 -20.14 -15.79
N LYS A 353 8.73 -18.83 -15.95
CA LYS A 353 9.59 -17.75 -15.44
C LYS A 353 9.46 -17.57 -13.93
N GLN A 354 8.24 -17.69 -13.39
CA GLN A 354 8.02 -17.66 -11.95
C GLN A 354 8.75 -18.82 -11.27
N LYS A 355 8.61 -20.02 -11.84
CA LYS A 355 9.33 -21.22 -11.42
C LYS A 355 10.85 -21.02 -11.47
N SER A 356 11.40 -20.60 -12.61
CA SER A 356 12.85 -20.51 -12.78
C SER A 356 13.46 -19.45 -11.85
N SER A 357 12.73 -18.38 -11.54
CA SER A 357 13.18 -17.37 -10.56
C SER A 357 13.30 -17.97 -9.16
N ILE A 358 12.32 -18.78 -8.71
CA ILE A 358 12.38 -19.47 -7.42
C ILE A 358 13.55 -20.46 -7.38
N GLU A 359 13.70 -21.28 -8.44
CA GLU A 359 14.79 -22.26 -8.54
C GLU A 359 16.17 -21.58 -8.60
N ALA A 360 16.30 -20.42 -9.24
CA ALA A 360 17.53 -19.65 -9.31
C ALA A 360 17.97 -19.15 -7.93
N VAL A 361 17.04 -18.66 -7.10
CA VAL A 361 17.36 -18.24 -5.73
C VAL A 361 17.85 -19.41 -4.89
N VAL A 362 17.19 -20.58 -4.97
CA VAL A 362 17.64 -21.79 -4.27
C VAL A 362 19.04 -22.20 -4.75
N ALA A 363 19.32 -22.15 -6.05
CA ALA A 363 20.63 -22.46 -6.62
C ALA A 363 21.73 -21.47 -6.19
N ALA A 364 21.42 -20.17 -6.15
CA ALA A 364 22.32 -19.14 -5.69
C ALA A 364 22.70 -19.32 -4.20
N VAL A 365 21.75 -19.75 -3.36
CA VAL A 365 22.05 -20.05 -1.95
C VAL A 365 22.90 -21.32 -1.82
N ASN A 366 22.54 -22.40 -2.52
CA ASN A 366 23.30 -23.65 -2.48
C ASN A 366 24.74 -23.51 -3.01
N SER A 367 24.98 -22.58 -3.94
CA SER A 367 26.32 -22.27 -4.46
C SER A 367 27.11 -21.28 -3.60
N GLY A 368 26.46 -20.59 -2.66
CA GLY A 368 27.05 -19.58 -1.79
C GLY A 368 27.11 -18.16 -2.39
N GLU A 369 26.49 -17.93 -3.55
CA GLU A 369 26.32 -16.60 -4.14
C GLU A 369 25.41 -15.72 -3.25
N LEU A 370 24.33 -16.30 -2.74
CA LEU A 370 23.48 -15.69 -1.71
C LEU A 370 23.66 -16.43 -0.38
N SER A 371 23.74 -15.69 0.72
CA SER A 371 23.79 -16.32 2.05
C SER A 371 22.40 -16.79 2.49
N GLU A 372 22.29 -17.98 3.08
CA GLU A 372 21.01 -18.44 3.68
C GLU A 372 20.55 -17.49 4.80
N ARG A 373 21.48 -16.85 5.53
CA ARG A 373 21.15 -15.81 6.51
C ARG A 373 20.31 -14.68 5.92
N ARG A 374 20.61 -14.24 4.68
CA ARG A 374 19.85 -13.19 3.99
C ARG A 374 18.41 -13.65 3.76
N ILE A 375 18.21 -14.91 3.40
CA ILE A 375 16.88 -15.53 3.23
C ILE A 375 16.15 -15.57 4.58
N ASP A 376 16.80 -16.05 5.64
CA ASP A 376 16.23 -16.14 6.99
C ASP A 376 15.74 -14.77 7.50
N GLU A 377 16.52 -13.71 7.27
CA GLU A 377 16.13 -12.34 7.65
C GLU A 377 14.85 -11.88 6.94
N SER A 378 14.73 -12.13 5.64
CA SER A 378 13.52 -11.80 4.87
C SER A 378 12.32 -12.60 5.34
N VAL A 379 12.48 -13.91 5.44
CA VAL A 379 11.40 -14.83 5.85
C VAL A 379 10.94 -14.50 7.26
N ARG A 380 11.85 -14.12 8.16
CA ARG A 380 11.48 -13.67 9.51
C ARG A 380 10.57 -12.44 9.47
N ARG A 381 10.86 -11.43 8.66
CA ARG A 381 9.98 -10.25 8.52
C ARG A 381 8.61 -10.63 7.98
N ILE A 382 8.55 -11.50 6.97
CA ILE A 382 7.30 -11.96 6.35
C ILE A 382 6.46 -12.77 7.35
N LEU A 383 7.08 -13.69 8.09
CA LEU A 383 6.36 -14.52 9.07
C LEU A 383 5.93 -13.72 10.29
N LEU A 384 6.72 -12.74 10.75
CA LEU A 384 6.30 -11.80 11.80
C LEU A 384 5.11 -10.95 11.35
N LEU A 385 5.11 -10.46 10.10
CA LEU A 385 3.98 -9.75 9.53
C LEU A 385 2.72 -10.64 9.53
N LYS A 386 2.82 -11.88 9.04
CA LYS A 386 1.72 -12.85 9.09
C LYS A 386 1.24 -13.13 10.51
N ALA A 387 2.16 -13.27 11.47
CA ALA A 387 1.82 -13.57 12.85
C ALA A 387 1.09 -12.42 13.55
N ARG A 388 1.53 -11.17 13.35
CA ARG A 388 0.88 -9.97 13.92
C ARG A 388 -0.55 -9.77 13.43
N HIS A 389 -0.84 -10.25 12.22
CA HIS A 389 -2.16 -10.23 11.60
C HIS A 389 -2.96 -11.53 11.81
N SER A 390 -2.49 -12.42 12.70
CA SER A 390 -3.14 -13.71 13.02
C SER A 390 -3.35 -14.62 11.79
N LEU A 391 -2.46 -14.56 10.81
CA LEU A 391 -2.58 -15.30 9.54
C LEU A 391 -1.90 -16.67 9.58
N LEU A 392 -1.13 -16.99 10.63
CA LEU A 392 -0.46 -18.28 10.75
C LEU A 392 -1.43 -19.42 11.07
N ASP A 393 -2.54 -19.12 11.73
CA ASP A 393 -3.60 -20.07 12.12
C ASP A 393 -4.82 -19.86 11.21
N TRP A 394 -4.62 -19.94 9.90
CA TRP A 394 -5.68 -19.71 8.93
C TRP A 394 -6.74 -20.82 8.98
N GLU A 395 -8.00 -20.41 8.88
CA GLU A 395 -9.16 -21.28 8.72
C GLU A 395 -9.97 -20.89 7.47
N PRO A 396 -10.61 -21.85 6.78
CA PRO A 396 -11.44 -21.56 5.62
C PRO A 396 -12.65 -20.72 6.02
N LEU A 397 -12.96 -19.74 5.18
CA LEU A 397 -14.13 -18.91 5.32
C LEU A 397 -15.38 -19.66 4.85
N ASP A 398 -16.49 -19.59 5.60
CA ASP A 398 -17.79 -20.10 5.13
C ASP A 398 -18.22 -19.33 3.86
N SER A 399 -18.43 -20.01 2.74
CA SER A 399 -18.78 -19.37 1.48
C SER A 399 -20.29 -19.22 1.26
N SER A 400 -21.13 -19.67 2.21
CA SER A 400 -22.59 -19.62 2.10
C SER A 400 -23.18 -18.21 2.15
N ASP A 401 -22.55 -17.28 2.87
CA ASP A 401 -22.99 -15.87 2.96
C ASP A 401 -21.81 -14.88 3.10
N PRO A 402 -21.07 -14.60 2.02
CA PRO A 402 -20.02 -13.57 2.05
C PRO A 402 -20.58 -12.16 2.28
N ALA A 403 -21.84 -11.89 1.88
CA ALA A 403 -22.46 -10.58 2.04
C ALA A 403 -22.59 -10.19 3.52
N ALA A 404 -22.95 -11.13 4.39
CA ALA A 404 -22.97 -10.93 5.84
C ALA A 404 -21.61 -10.63 6.46
N ARG A 405 -20.49 -10.96 5.79
CA ARG A 405 -19.14 -10.58 6.25
C ARG A 405 -18.70 -9.22 5.70
N ILE A 406 -18.99 -8.97 4.42
CA ILE A 406 -18.63 -7.72 3.72
C ILE A 406 -19.31 -6.52 4.40
N GLN A 407 -20.60 -6.65 4.77
CA GLN A 407 -21.34 -5.63 5.54
C GLN A 407 -21.28 -4.23 4.91
N GLN A 408 -21.64 -4.11 3.62
CA GLN A 408 -21.58 -2.86 2.86
C GLN A 408 -22.40 -1.71 3.50
N GLU A 409 -23.46 -2.05 4.22
CA GLU A 409 -24.29 -1.10 4.95
C GLU A 409 -23.51 -0.30 6.01
N LEU A 410 -22.45 -0.88 6.58
CA LEU A 410 -21.57 -0.19 7.52
C LEU A 410 -20.61 0.78 6.82
N THR A 411 -20.35 0.57 5.52
CA THR A 411 -19.45 1.40 4.72
C THR A 411 -20.15 2.66 4.20
N SER A 412 -21.46 2.60 3.92
CA SER A 412 -22.22 3.69 3.31
C SER A 412 -22.09 5.05 4.03
N PRO A 413 -22.21 5.16 5.37
CA PRO A 413 -22.02 6.44 6.06
C PRO A 413 -20.60 7.02 5.92
N VAL A 414 -19.59 6.15 5.91
CA VAL A 414 -18.18 6.54 5.73
C VAL A 414 -17.97 7.11 4.33
N MET A 415 -18.56 6.48 3.31
CA MET A 415 -18.48 6.99 1.94
C MET A 415 -19.17 8.34 1.80
N THR A 416 -20.37 8.51 2.37
CA THR A 416 -21.06 9.80 2.37
C THR A 416 -20.18 10.89 2.97
N GLN A 417 -19.59 10.65 4.15
CA GLN A 417 -18.68 11.60 4.79
C GLN A 417 -17.46 11.90 3.93
N ALA A 418 -16.84 10.88 3.32
CA ALA A 418 -15.67 11.06 2.46
C ALA A 418 -16.00 11.89 1.21
N PHE A 419 -17.11 11.61 0.52
CA PHE A 419 -17.53 12.35 -0.67
C PHE A 419 -17.96 13.78 -0.34
N GLU A 420 -18.70 14.00 0.75
CA GLU A 420 -19.09 15.35 1.19
C GLU A 420 -17.87 16.20 1.56
N SER A 421 -16.89 15.61 2.26
CA SER A 421 -15.68 16.33 2.68
C SER A 421 -14.73 16.62 1.52
N ALA A 422 -14.79 15.85 0.44
CA ALA A 422 -13.99 16.07 -0.76
C ALA A 422 -14.50 17.24 -1.64
N VAL A 423 -15.74 17.71 -1.44
CA VAL A 423 -16.35 18.77 -2.26
C VAL A 423 -15.57 20.08 -2.07
N THR A 424 -14.93 20.54 -3.15
CA THR A 424 -14.11 21.76 -3.13
C THR A 424 -14.80 22.89 -3.90
N VAL A 425 -15.29 23.92 -3.21
CA VAL A 425 -15.79 25.15 -3.85
C VAL A 425 -14.61 26.08 -4.15
N LEU A 426 -14.12 26.03 -5.39
CA LEU A 426 -12.97 26.84 -5.81
C LEU A 426 -13.25 28.35 -5.78
N GLN A 427 -14.49 28.75 -6.14
CA GLN A 427 -14.86 30.16 -6.20
C GLN A 427 -16.37 30.32 -6.08
N ASP A 428 -16.82 31.16 -5.13
CA ASP A 428 -18.21 31.63 -5.04
C ASP A 428 -18.24 33.15 -4.86
N LYS A 429 -17.86 33.88 -5.92
CA LYS A 429 -17.74 35.36 -5.87
C LYS A 429 -19.05 36.07 -5.54
N ASN A 430 -20.17 35.45 -5.86
CA ASN A 430 -21.49 36.06 -5.72
C ASN A 430 -22.24 35.53 -4.49
N GLY A 431 -21.63 34.65 -3.68
CA GLY A 431 -22.24 34.07 -2.49
C GLY A 431 -23.53 33.32 -2.80
N LEU A 432 -23.59 32.63 -3.94
CA LEU A 432 -24.80 31.96 -4.41
C LEU A 432 -25.03 30.62 -3.69
N LEU A 433 -24.00 30.03 -3.08
CA LEU A 433 -24.13 28.75 -2.40
C LEU A 433 -24.47 28.92 -0.90
N PRO A 434 -25.31 28.05 -0.32
CA PRO A 434 -26.07 26.97 -0.98
C PRO A 434 -27.32 27.49 -1.70
N LEU A 435 -27.61 26.91 -2.88
CA LEU A 435 -28.84 27.20 -3.64
C LEU A 435 -30.08 26.79 -2.83
N ARG A 436 -31.11 27.61 -2.87
CA ARG A 436 -32.44 27.34 -2.31
C ARG A 436 -33.43 27.07 -3.45
N PRO A 437 -34.45 26.22 -3.24
CA PRO A 437 -35.49 25.97 -4.25
C PRO A 437 -36.23 27.23 -4.73
N THR A 438 -36.15 28.33 -3.98
CA THR A 438 -36.75 29.64 -4.31
C THR A 438 -35.84 30.56 -5.10
N ASP A 439 -34.56 30.20 -5.29
CA ASP A 439 -33.61 31.02 -6.01
C ASP A 439 -33.92 30.93 -7.51
N ASN A 440 -34.16 32.07 -8.16
CA ASN A 440 -34.18 32.17 -9.62
C ASN A 440 -32.74 32.30 -10.08
N VAL A 441 -32.05 31.15 -10.22
CA VAL A 441 -30.66 31.05 -10.66
C VAL A 441 -30.54 31.21 -12.17
#